data_AF-A0A2V3I6W8-F1
#
_entry.id   AF-A0A2V3I6W8-F1
#
_cell.length_a   1.000
_cell.length_b   1.000
_cell.length_c   1.000
_cell.angle_alpha   90.00
_cell.angle_beta   90.00
_cell.angle_gamma   90.00
#
_symmetry.space_group_name_H-M   'P 1'
#
loop_
_entity.id
_entity.type
_entity.pdbx_description
1 polymer ?
#
loop_
_entity_poly.entity_id
_entity_poly.type
_entity_poly.pdbx_seq_one_letter_code
_entity_poly.pdbx_strand_id
1 'polypeptide(L)'
;YSLYKKYHPQAIVIHSTVSPYTTKNLQKKLSIPVIYSATRGIHKRMLSDLKRYTKFYAIEPKAPRAKWASSAFSLLMKKCGIKTKKMSSPVTLELAKILVDTSYYGWLINYAQITNAVALQHKVSYDEMWSFSDEIHKLLGNRPKMYPGLIGGHCVIPNLDLIENDVLKFIKKINSNYEKVINKPKNRKKFQKIDK
;
A
#
# COMPACT_ATOMS: atom_id res chain seq x y z
N TYR A 1 -5.04 2.22 25.09
CA TYR A 1 -6.18 2.67 25.93
C TYR A 1 -5.99 4.03 26.56
N SER A 2 -4.76 4.47 26.85
CA SER A 2 -4.49 5.79 27.43
C SER A 2 -5.19 6.92 26.68
N LEU A 3 -5.16 6.94 25.34
CA LEU A 3 -5.82 7.99 24.54
C LEU A 3 -7.35 7.96 24.63
N TYR A 4 -7.98 6.78 24.58
CA TYR A 4 -9.43 6.64 24.76
C TYR A 4 -9.87 7.18 26.13
N LYS A 5 -9.16 6.77 27.20
CA LYS A 5 -9.43 7.26 28.56
C LYS A 5 -9.11 8.75 28.73
N LYS A 6 -8.12 9.29 28.01
CA LYS A 6 -7.74 10.70 28.09
C LYS A 6 -8.76 11.61 27.40
N TYR A 7 -9.22 11.23 26.21
CA TYR A 7 -10.01 12.11 25.35
C TYR A 7 -11.51 11.81 25.32
N HIS A 8 -11.96 10.70 25.91
CA HIS A 8 -13.36 10.26 25.93
C HIS A 8 -14.09 10.44 24.58
N PRO A 9 -13.52 9.96 23.45
CA PRO A 9 -14.06 10.24 22.14
C PRO A 9 -15.40 9.55 21.90
N GLN A 10 -16.24 10.11 21.02
CA GLN A 10 -17.50 9.47 20.61
C GLN A 10 -17.30 8.34 19.59
N ALA A 11 -16.21 8.37 18.84
CA ALA A 11 -15.81 7.36 17.87
C ALA A 11 -14.29 7.43 17.65
N ILE A 12 -13.67 6.34 17.20
CA ILE A 12 -12.26 6.30 16.81
C ILE A 12 -12.16 5.94 15.33
N VAL A 13 -11.26 6.62 14.60
CA VAL A 13 -10.92 6.27 13.22
C VAL A 13 -9.44 5.92 13.14
N ILE A 14 -9.12 4.74 12.60
CA ILE A 14 -7.75 4.26 12.39
C ILE A 14 -7.38 4.52 10.94
N HIS A 15 -6.35 5.34 10.73
CA HIS A 15 -5.83 5.68 9.40
C HIS A 15 -4.50 5.00 9.04
N SER A 16 -3.75 4.56 10.05
CA SER A 16 -2.52 3.80 9.89
C SER A 16 -2.79 2.44 9.25
N THR A 17 -1.83 1.91 8.50
CA THR A 17 -1.86 0.47 8.14
C THR A 17 -1.67 -0.33 9.42
N VAL A 18 -2.50 -1.36 9.62
CA VAL A 18 -2.49 -2.21 10.81
C VAL A 18 -2.63 -3.67 10.40
N SER A 19 -2.17 -4.59 11.25
CA SER A 19 -2.34 -6.03 11.05
C SER A 19 -3.82 -6.42 10.96
N PRO A 20 -4.14 -7.52 10.24
CA PRO A 20 -5.50 -8.05 10.19
C PRO A 20 -6.09 -8.26 11.59
N TYR A 21 -7.37 -7.99 11.74
CA TYR A 21 -8.15 -8.06 12.97
C TYR A 21 -7.83 -7.00 14.03
N THR A 22 -6.94 -6.04 13.77
CA THR A 22 -6.64 -4.96 14.73
C THR A 22 -7.90 -4.20 15.11
N THR A 23 -8.71 -3.80 14.13
CA THR A 23 -9.95 -3.05 14.37
C THR A 23 -10.97 -3.89 15.13
N LYS A 24 -11.12 -5.17 14.79
CA LYS A 24 -12.01 -6.11 15.49
C LYS A 24 -11.60 -6.26 16.96
N ASN A 25 -10.31 -6.43 17.22
CA ASN A 25 -9.76 -6.59 18.56
C ASN A 25 -9.93 -5.31 19.40
N LEU A 26 -9.75 -4.14 18.81
CA LEU A 26 -10.05 -2.86 19.45
C LEU A 26 -11.54 -2.68 19.71
N GLN A 27 -12.40 -3.07 18.77
CA GLN A 27 -13.85 -2.92 18.93
C GLN A 27 -14.39 -3.74 20.10
N LYS A 28 -13.87 -4.95 20.36
CA LYS A 28 -14.25 -5.78 21.52
C LYS A 28 -13.98 -5.11 22.88
N LYS A 29 -13.07 -4.14 22.88
CA LYS A 29 -12.48 -3.51 24.06
C LYS A 29 -13.08 -2.13 24.35
N LEU A 30 -13.84 -1.58 23.42
CA LEU A 30 -14.34 -0.21 23.45
C LEU A 30 -15.86 -0.19 23.28
N SER A 31 -16.53 0.59 24.12
CA SER A 31 -17.98 0.82 24.06
C SER A 31 -18.39 1.86 23.02
N ILE A 32 -17.43 2.38 22.24
CA ILE A 32 -17.62 3.33 21.15
C ILE A 32 -17.26 2.70 19.79
N PRO A 33 -17.82 3.19 18.68
CA PRO A 33 -17.53 2.66 17.36
C PRO A 33 -16.08 2.93 16.94
N VAL A 34 -15.46 1.92 16.35
CA VAL A 34 -14.13 2.01 15.73
C VAL A 34 -14.27 1.82 14.22
N ILE A 35 -13.83 2.82 13.45
CA ILE A 35 -13.78 2.80 12.00
C ILE A 35 -12.35 2.54 11.56
N TYR A 36 -12.16 1.66 10.59
CA TYR A 36 -10.91 1.56 9.86
C TYR A 36 -11.02 2.31 8.54
N SER A 37 -10.06 3.17 8.23
CA SER A 37 -9.98 3.90 6.96
C SER A 37 -8.55 4.21 6.57
N ALA A 38 -7.85 3.18 6.08
CA ALA A 38 -6.45 3.28 5.67
C ALA A 38 -6.18 4.46 4.71
N THR A 39 -5.01 5.07 4.86
CA THR A 39 -4.55 6.16 4.00
C THR A 39 -4.01 5.62 2.67
N ARG A 40 -4.30 6.34 1.57
CA ARG A 40 -3.75 6.10 0.23
C ARG A 40 -3.25 7.42 -0.34
N GLY A 41 -2.17 7.37 -1.11
CA GLY A 41 -1.54 8.56 -1.70
C GLY A 41 -0.06 8.65 -1.41
N ILE A 42 0.60 9.57 -2.10
CA ILE A 42 2.03 9.86 -1.96
C ILE A 42 2.21 11.05 -1.03
N HIS A 43 3.11 10.91 -0.06
CA HIS A 43 3.32 11.91 1.00
C HIS A 43 3.54 13.32 0.45
N LYS A 44 4.39 13.47 -0.58
CA LYS A 44 4.70 14.76 -1.23
C LYS A 44 3.48 15.51 -1.81
N ARG A 45 2.36 14.82 -2.05
CA ARG A 45 1.12 15.40 -2.60
C ARG A 45 -0.14 14.91 -1.89
N MET A 46 -0.01 14.59 -0.60
CA MET A 46 -1.05 13.92 0.18
C MET A 46 -2.39 14.66 0.15
N LEU A 47 -2.39 15.99 0.22
CA LEU A 47 -3.62 16.79 0.17
C LEU A 47 -4.41 16.57 -1.14
N SER A 48 -3.71 16.52 -2.27
CA SER A 48 -4.31 16.25 -3.58
C SER A 48 -4.78 14.80 -3.67
N ASP A 49 -3.93 13.85 -3.29
CA ASP A 49 -4.23 12.42 -3.40
C ASP A 49 -5.41 12.00 -2.49
N LEU A 50 -5.56 12.60 -1.31
CA LEU A 50 -6.71 12.36 -0.42
C LEU A 50 -8.04 12.73 -1.06
N LYS A 51 -8.08 13.77 -1.90
CA LYS A 51 -9.29 14.19 -2.63
C LYS A 51 -9.47 13.44 -3.95
N ARG A 52 -8.37 12.99 -4.56
CA ARG A 52 -8.35 12.28 -5.84
C ARG A 52 -8.94 10.88 -5.75
N TYR A 53 -8.54 10.11 -4.74
CA TYR A 53 -8.92 8.70 -4.62
C TYR A 53 -10.15 8.51 -3.74
N THR A 54 -10.96 7.50 -4.06
CA THR A 54 -12.04 7.09 -3.16
C THR A 54 -11.45 6.57 -1.84
N LYS A 55 -11.79 7.20 -0.72
CA LYS A 55 -11.37 6.77 0.61
C LYS A 55 -12.26 5.64 1.09
N PHE A 56 -11.66 4.45 1.18
CA PHE A 56 -12.35 3.29 1.70
C PHE A 56 -12.43 3.37 3.22
N TYR A 57 -13.55 2.92 3.78
CA TYR A 57 -13.69 2.75 5.22
C TYR A 57 -14.53 1.53 5.54
N ALA A 58 -14.39 1.03 6.76
CA ALA A 58 -15.13 -0.11 7.26
C ALA A 58 -15.36 0.01 8.77
N ILE A 59 -16.42 -0.61 9.24
CA ILE A 59 -16.82 -0.67 10.65
C ILE A 59 -17.46 -2.03 10.88
N GLU A 60 -17.24 -2.62 12.06
CA GLU A 60 -17.88 -3.90 12.40
C GLU A 60 -19.41 -3.76 12.36
N PRO A 61 -20.15 -4.73 11.76
CA PRO A 61 -21.62 -4.65 11.69
C PRO A 61 -22.30 -4.52 13.05
N LYS A 62 -21.72 -5.14 14.08
CA LYS A 62 -22.21 -5.12 15.47
C LYS A 62 -21.56 -4.04 16.33
N ALA A 63 -20.83 -3.08 15.75
CA ALA A 63 -20.23 -1.99 16.52
C ALA A 63 -21.32 -1.11 17.17
N PRO A 64 -21.06 -0.58 18.39
CA PRO A 64 -21.98 0.34 19.04
C PRO A 64 -22.18 1.58 18.16
N ARG A 65 -23.44 2.00 17.97
CA ARG A 65 -23.79 3.16 17.13
C ARG A 65 -23.21 3.11 15.70
N ALA A 66 -23.01 1.93 15.12
CA ALA A 66 -22.34 1.76 13.82
C ALA A 66 -22.95 2.59 12.68
N LYS A 67 -24.29 2.67 12.61
CA LYS A 67 -25.01 3.48 11.61
C LYS A 67 -24.64 4.97 11.73
N TRP A 68 -24.72 5.51 12.94
CA TRP A 68 -24.36 6.90 13.21
C TRP A 68 -22.90 7.19 12.86
N ALA A 69 -21.96 6.36 13.31
CA ALA A 69 -20.53 6.58 13.06
C ALA A 69 -20.19 6.52 11.57
N SER A 70 -20.77 5.56 10.85
CA SER A 70 -20.63 5.44 9.40
C SER A 70 -21.16 6.68 8.66
N SER A 71 -22.34 7.17 9.03
CA SER A 71 -22.93 8.37 8.42
C SER A 71 -22.12 9.63 8.76
N ALA A 72 -21.72 9.79 10.02
CA ALA A 72 -20.91 10.92 10.47
C ALA A 72 -19.56 10.99 9.73
N PHE A 73 -18.87 9.85 9.61
CA PHE A 73 -17.61 9.78 8.87
C PHE A 73 -17.78 10.11 7.39
N SER A 74 -18.77 9.48 6.71
CA SER A 74 -19.04 9.72 5.30
C SER A 74 -19.40 11.19 5.02
N LEU A 75 -20.25 11.79 5.85
CA LEU A 75 -20.64 13.20 5.72
C LEU A 75 -19.45 14.14 5.95
N LEU A 76 -18.61 13.87 6.94
CA LEU A 76 -17.40 14.65 7.20
C LEU A 76 -16.44 14.60 6.00
N MET A 77 -16.16 13.40 5.48
CA MET A 77 -15.32 13.24 4.29
C MET A 77 -15.90 13.97 3.08
N LYS A 78 -17.22 13.87 2.85
CA LYS A 78 -17.91 14.59 1.77
C LYS A 78 -17.76 16.10 1.90
N LYS A 79 -17.91 16.67 3.11
CA LYS A 79 -17.68 18.10 3.37
C LYS A 79 -16.25 18.54 3.02
N CYS A 80 -15.27 17.65 3.16
CA CYS A 80 -13.89 17.89 2.77
C CYS A 80 -13.61 17.65 1.27
N GLY A 81 -14.62 17.33 0.46
CA GLY A 81 -14.46 16.98 -0.96
C GLY A 81 -13.87 15.58 -1.19
N ILE A 82 -13.96 14.67 -0.23
CA ILE A 82 -13.42 13.32 -0.29
C ILE A 82 -14.55 12.32 -0.56
N LYS A 83 -14.47 11.61 -1.68
CA LYS A 83 -15.40 10.51 -1.99
C LYS A 83 -15.11 9.31 -1.09
N THR A 84 -16.13 8.73 -0.48
CA THR A 84 -15.98 7.52 0.35
C THR A 84 -16.67 6.30 -0.23
N LYS A 85 -16.14 5.11 0.07
CA LYS A 85 -16.80 3.82 -0.18
C LYS A 85 -16.67 2.92 1.04
N LYS A 86 -17.79 2.41 1.53
CA LYS A 86 -17.83 1.49 2.66
C LYS A 86 -17.52 0.06 2.19
N MET A 87 -16.64 -0.65 2.89
CA MET A 87 -16.46 -2.11 2.74
C MET A 87 -17.26 -2.87 3.80
N SER A 88 -17.49 -4.16 3.53
CA SER A 88 -18.32 -5.03 4.37
C SER A 88 -17.75 -5.24 5.77
N SER A 89 -16.43 -5.40 5.91
CA SER A 89 -15.77 -5.63 7.20
C SER A 89 -14.42 -4.89 7.32
N PRO A 90 -13.99 -4.52 8.54
CA PRO A 90 -12.66 -3.96 8.77
C PRO A 90 -11.53 -4.86 8.28
N VAL A 91 -11.59 -6.17 8.58
CA VAL A 91 -10.55 -7.11 8.15
C VAL A 91 -10.39 -7.18 6.64
N THR A 92 -11.49 -7.07 5.87
CA THR A 92 -11.42 -6.96 4.41
C THR A 92 -10.59 -5.76 3.97
N LEU A 93 -10.77 -4.60 4.59
CA LEU A 93 -10.02 -3.39 4.24
C LEU A 93 -8.58 -3.41 4.78
N GLU A 94 -8.33 -4.01 5.94
CA GLU A 94 -6.97 -4.23 6.50
C GLU A 94 -6.15 -5.09 5.54
N LEU A 95 -6.70 -6.22 5.10
CA LEU A 95 -6.11 -7.10 4.10
C LEU A 95 -5.95 -6.40 2.74
N ALA A 96 -6.94 -5.62 2.29
CA ALA A 96 -6.84 -4.88 1.04
C ALA A 96 -5.66 -3.89 1.06
N LYS A 97 -5.40 -3.22 2.19
CA LYS A 97 -4.27 -2.29 2.30
C LYS A 97 -2.92 -3.00 2.26
N ILE A 98 -2.81 -4.17 2.90
CA ILE A 98 -1.55 -4.92 2.92
C ILE A 98 -1.35 -5.64 1.59
N LEU A 99 -2.28 -6.51 1.19
CA LEU A 99 -2.12 -7.45 0.09
C LEU A 99 -2.30 -6.81 -1.29
N VAL A 100 -3.38 -6.05 -1.46
CA VAL A 100 -3.80 -5.53 -2.78
C VAL A 100 -3.09 -4.23 -3.13
N ASP A 101 -2.79 -3.39 -2.13
CA ASP A 101 -2.09 -2.13 -2.34
C ASP A 101 -0.57 -2.33 -2.23
N THR A 102 -0.04 -2.57 -1.02
CA THR A 102 1.42 -2.49 -0.83
C THR A 102 2.20 -3.72 -1.26
N SER A 103 1.73 -4.94 -0.96
CA SER A 103 2.45 -6.17 -1.31
C SER A 103 2.41 -6.44 -2.81
N TYR A 104 1.25 -6.22 -3.45
CA TYR A 104 1.14 -6.30 -4.91
C TYR A 104 2.10 -5.35 -5.61
N TYR A 105 2.17 -4.08 -5.17
CA TYR A 105 3.13 -3.13 -5.71
C TYR A 105 4.59 -3.56 -5.50
N GLY A 106 4.90 -4.14 -4.33
CA GLY A 106 6.22 -4.73 -4.05
C GLY A 106 6.59 -5.84 -5.03
N TRP A 107 5.66 -6.73 -5.37
CA TRP A 107 5.88 -7.78 -6.37
C TRP A 107 6.13 -7.23 -7.77
N LEU A 108 5.39 -6.21 -8.18
CA LEU A 108 5.60 -5.55 -9.48
C LEU A 108 7.02 -4.96 -9.60
N ILE A 109 7.50 -4.29 -8.55
CA ILE A 109 8.86 -3.74 -8.53
C ILE A 109 9.89 -4.88 -8.53
N ASN A 110 9.70 -5.91 -7.70
CA ASN A 110 10.58 -7.08 -7.69
C ASN A 110 10.68 -7.77 -9.04
N TYR A 111 9.58 -7.90 -9.78
CA TYR A 111 9.62 -8.49 -11.11
C TYR A 111 10.50 -7.66 -12.06
N ALA A 112 10.42 -6.33 -12.00
CA ALA A 112 11.36 -5.47 -12.72
C ALA A 112 12.81 -5.63 -12.24
N GLN A 113 13.05 -5.72 -10.93
CA GLN A 113 14.38 -5.95 -10.38
C GLN A 113 15.00 -7.26 -10.88
N ILE A 114 14.23 -8.35 -10.85
CA ILE A 114 14.65 -9.67 -11.32
C ILE A 114 14.97 -9.63 -12.81
N THR A 115 14.03 -9.13 -13.63
CA THR A 115 14.19 -9.10 -15.10
C THR A 115 15.31 -8.15 -15.53
N ASN A 116 15.52 -7.04 -14.83
CA ASN A 116 16.68 -6.17 -15.07
C ASN A 116 18.00 -6.86 -14.70
N ALA A 117 18.05 -7.63 -13.61
CA ALA A 117 19.25 -8.40 -13.27
C ALA A 117 19.59 -9.43 -14.37
N VAL A 118 18.58 -10.09 -14.95
CA VAL A 118 18.76 -10.99 -16.11
C VAL A 118 19.24 -10.22 -17.34
N ALA A 119 18.60 -9.09 -17.68
CA ALA A 119 19.03 -8.25 -18.80
C ALA A 119 20.51 -7.83 -18.70
N LEU A 120 20.96 -7.46 -17.50
CA LEU A 120 22.36 -7.13 -17.23
C LEU A 120 23.32 -8.32 -17.43
N GLN A 121 22.91 -9.54 -17.05
CA GLN A 121 23.71 -10.75 -17.26
C GLN A 121 23.94 -11.01 -18.75
N HIS A 122 22.91 -10.80 -19.56
CA HIS A 122 22.97 -10.94 -21.02
C HIS A 122 23.46 -9.69 -21.75
N LYS A 123 23.80 -8.62 -21.04
CA LYS A 123 24.25 -7.32 -21.58
C LYS A 123 23.25 -6.66 -22.55
N VAL A 124 21.96 -6.91 -22.38
CA VAL A 124 20.89 -6.30 -23.21
C VAL A 124 20.27 -5.08 -22.51
N SER A 125 19.58 -4.23 -23.28
CA SER A 125 18.83 -3.10 -22.75
C SER A 125 17.53 -3.57 -22.09
N TYR A 126 17.32 -3.23 -20.82
CA TYR A 126 16.06 -3.51 -20.11
C TYR A 126 14.87 -2.85 -20.82
N ASP A 127 15.07 -1.63 -21.32
CA ASP A 127 14.00 -0.86 -21.92
C ASP A 127 13.57 -1.40 -23.28
N GLU A 128 14.55 -1.82 -24.09
CA GLU A 128 14.33 -2.48 -25.38
C GLU A 128 13.71 -3.87 -25.19
N MET A 129 14.21 -4.66 -24.25
CA MET A 129 13.62 -5.97 -23.93
C MET A 129 12.15 -5.83 -23.51
N TRP A 130 11.81 -4.78 -22.74
CA TRP A 130 10.44 -4.57 -22.28
C TRP A 130 9.50 -4.06 -23.39
N SER A 131 10.03 -3.39 -24.42
CA SER A 131 9.20 -2.80 -25.49
C SER A 131 8.39 -3.84 -26.26
N PHE A 132 8.82 -5.12 -26.21
CA PHE A 132 8.04 -6.26 -26.69
C PHE A 132 6.61 -6.31 -26.10
N SER A 133 6.40 -5.77 -24.90
CA SER A 133 5.10 -5.76 -24.23
C SER A 133 4.29 -4.47 -24.41
N ASP A 134 4.82 -3.45 -25.10
CA ASP A 134 4.19 -2.12 -25.15
C ASP A 134 2.83 -2.16 -25.85
N GLU A 135 2.73 -2.85 -27.00
CA GLU A 135 1.45 -3.00 -27.70
C GLU A 135 0.45 -3.83 -26.90
N ILE A 136 0.91 -4.90 -26.24
CA ILE A 136 0.08 -5.75 -25.39
C ILE A 136 -0.48 -4.91 -24.23
N HIS A 137 0.34 -4.09 -23.57
CA HIS A 137 -0.11 -3.23 -22.50
C HIS A 137 -1.04 -2.12 -22.99
N LYS A 138 -0.76 -1.52 -24.15
CA LYS A 138 -1.63 -0.51 -24.76
C LYS A 138 -3.03 -1.05 -25.05
N LEU A 139 -3.11 -2.28 -25.56
CA LEU A 139 -4.38 -2.91 -25.92
C LEU A 139 -5.11 -3.54 -24.72
N LEU A 140 -4.39 -4.20 -23.80
CA LEU A 140 -4.98 -4.98 -22.71
C LEU A 140 -4.84 -4.36 -21.33
N GLY A 141 -3.99 -3.35 -21.15
CA GLY A 141 -3.76 -2.68 -19.86
C GLY A 141 -3.06 -3.53 -18.78
N ASN A 142 -2.54 -4.71 -19.12
CA ASN A 142 -2.19 -5.75 -18.13
C ASN A 142 -0.68 -6.13 -18.05
N ARG A 143 0.20 -5.43 -18.78
CA ARG A 143 1.67 -5.58 -18.73
C ARG A 143 2.38 -4.25 -18.42
N PRO A 144 2.07 -3.59 -17.30
CA PRO A 144 2.69 -2.31 -16.98
C PRO A 144 4.21 -2.47 -16.82
N LYS A 145 4.97 -1.60 -17.49
CA LYS A 145 6.42 -1.48 -17.28
C LYS A 145 6.71 -0.83 -15.94
N MET A 146 7.54 -1.49 -15.13
CA MET A 146 7.96 -0.96 -13.84
C MET A 146 9.43 -0.53 -13.90
N TYR A 147 9.81 0.47 -13.11
CA TYR A 147 11.22 0.84 -12.97
C TYR A 147 11.91 -0.11 -11.97
N PRO A 148 13.06 -0.72 -12.32
CA PRO A 148 13.78 -1.64 -11.44
C PRO A 148 14.61 -0.87 -10.39
N GLY A 149 13.94 -0.03 -9.59
CA GLY A 149 14.55 0.72 -8.48
C GLY A 149 14.50 -0.05 -7.17
N LEU A 150 15.22 0.42 -6.15
CA LEU A 150 15.08 -0.12 -4.79
C LEU A 150 13.73 0.28 -4.18
N ILE A 151 13.07 -0.68 -3.54
CA ILE A 151 11.90 -0.43 -2.71
C ILE A 151 12.39 0.21 -1.40
N GLY A 152 12.22 1.53 -1.30
CA GLY A 152 12.50 2.31 -0.09
C GLY A 152 11.24 2.74 0.67
N GLY A 153 11.41 3.70 1.57
CA GLY A 153 10.33 4.34 2.33
C GLY A 153 9.69 3.44 3.39
N HIS A 154 8.54 3.88 3.90
CA HIS A 154 7.90 3.30 5.09
C HIS A 154 6.67 2.43 4.80
N CYS A 155 6.29 2.26 3.53
CA CYS A 155 5.05 1.58 3.18
C CYS A 155 5.28 0.11 2.82
N VAL A 156 5.93 -0.18 1.71
CA VAL A 156 5.94 -1.54 1.13
C VAL A 156 6.65 -2.53 2.05
N ILE A 157 7.92 -2.30 2.38
CA ILE A 157 8.71 -3.25 3.17
C ILE A 157 8.17 -3.39 4.61
N PRO A 158 7.86 -2.32 5.36
CA PRO A 158 7.38 -2.46 6.74
C PRO A 158 6.00 -3.11 6.84
N ASN A 159 5.12 -2.90 5.85
CA ASN A 159 3.79 -3.52 5.87
C ASN A 159 3.83 -5.05 5.71
N LEU A 160 4.93 -5.62 5.19
CA LEU A 160 5.08 -7.08 5.09
C LEU A 160 5.15 -7.72 6.48
N ASP A 161 5.66 -7.00 7.47
CA ASP A 161 5.77 -7.49 8.85
C ASP A 161 4.40 -7.45 9.59
N LEU A 162 3.36 -6.87 8.98
CA LEU A 162 2.00 -6.82 9.56
C LEU A 162 1.18 -8.09 9.30
N ILE A 163 1.69 -9.01 8.48
CA ILE A 163 1.05 -10.29 8.16
C ILE A 163 2.08 -11.42 8.16
N GLU A 164 1.76 -12.53 8.81
CA GLU A 164 2.60 -13.71 8.77
C GLU A 164 2.42 -14.46 7.45
N ASN A 165 3.35 -14.26 6.52
CA ASN A 165 3.37 -15.00 5.26
C ASN A 165 4.80 -15.10 4.72
N ASP A 166 5.33 -16.33 4.62
CA ASP A 166 6.71 -16.56 4.18
C ASP A 166 6.95 -16.21 2.72
N VAL A 167 5.93 -16.35 1.87
CA VAL A 167 6.03 -15.98 0.46
C VAL A 167 6.20 -14.46 0.31
N LEU A 168 5.44 -13.67 1.06
CA LEU A 168 5.56 -12.21 1.03
C LEU A 168 6.92 -11.71 1.56
N LYS A 169 7.58 -12.46 2.45
CA LYS A 169 8.94 -12.13 2.93
C LYS A 169 9.98 -12.17 1.80
N PHE A 170 9.72 -12.89 0.70
CA PHE A 170 10.60 -12.85 -0.47
C PHE A 170 10.70 -11.45 -1.07
N ILE A 171 9.69 -10.59 -0.91
CA ILE A 171 9.74 -9.21 -1.43
C ILE A 171 10.95 -8.46 -0.86
N LYS A 172 11.12 -8.55 0.47
CA LYS A 172 12.24 -7.96 1.19
C LYS A 172 13.57 -8.60 0.80
N LYS A 173 13.60 -9.93 0.63
CA LYS A 173 14.81 -10.68 0.23
C LYS A 173 15.28 -10.29 -1.18
N ILE A 174 14.38 -10.26 -2.16
CA ILE A 174 14.69 -9.88 -3.55
C ILE A 174 15.20 -8.43 -3.59
N ASN A 175 14.51 -7.51 -2.90
CA ASN A 175 14.93 -6.11 -2.84
C ASN A 175 16.35 -5.94 -2.27
N SER A 176 16.66 -6.66 -1.18
CA SER A 176 17.99 -6.65 -0.54
C SER A 176 19.07 -7.27 -1.44
N ASN A 177 18.73 -8.30 -2.22
CA ASN A 177 19.65 -8.91 -3.19
C ASN A 177 19.90 -7.98 -4.38
N TYR A 178 18.86 -7.28 -4.84
CA TYR A 178 18.97 -6.35 -5.96
C TYR A 178 19.86 -5.13 -5.62
N GLU A 179 19.82 -4.66 -4.36
CA GLU A 179 20.77 -3.66 -3.85
C GLU A 179 22.24 -4.06 -4.09
N LYS A 180 22.57 -5.33 -3.89
CA LYS A 180 23.91 -5.86 -4.17
C LYS A 180 24.27 -5.86 -5.65
N VAL A 181 23.28 -5.99 -6.55
CA VAL A 181 23.48 -5.96 -8.01
C VAL A 181 23.81 -4.54 -8.47
N ILE A 182 23.08 -3.53 -7.97
CA ILE A 182 23.27 -2.14 -8.37
C ILE A 182 24.51 -1.49 -7.74
N ASN A 183 24.91 -1.94 -6.53
CA ASN A 183 26.08 -1.41 -5.83
C ASN A 183 27.43 -1.92 -6.37
N LYS A 184 27.44 -2.81 -7.37
CA LYS A 184 28.68 -3.20 -8.05
C LYS A 184 29.30 -2.00 -8.78
N PRO A 185 30.63 -1.78 -8.72
CA PRO A 185 31.30 -0.57 -9.23
C PRO A 185 30.98 -0.23 -10.69
N LYS A 186 30.87 -1.25 -11.55
CA LYS A 186 30.54 -1.11 -12.97
C LYS A 186 29.09 -0.65 -13.22
N ASN A 187 28.16 -1.02 -12.35
CA ASN A 187 26.73 -0.74 -12.49
C ASN A 187 26.34 0.62 -11.90
N ARG A 188 27.01 1.06 -10.83
CA ARG A 188 26.73 2.31 -10.12
C ARG A 188 26.73 3.56 -11.02
N LYS A 189 27.63 3.62 -12.02
CA LYS A 189 27.69 4.73 -13.01
C LYS A 189 26.54 4.72 -14.02
N LYS A 190 25.95 3.55 -14.30
CA LYS A 190 24.86 3.39 -15.29
C LYS A 190 23.51 3.81 -14.70
N PHE A 191 23.25 3.50 -13.44
CA PHE A 191 22.00 3.84 -12.76
C PHE A 191 21.89 5.31 -12.34
N GLN A 192 23.00 5.97 -11.95
CA GLN A 192 22.99 7.40 -11.61
C GLN A 192 22.63 8.34 -12.78
N LYS A 193 22.71 7.86 -14.03
CA LYS A 193 22.29 8.63 -15.22
C LYS A 193 20.79 8.54 -15.52
N ILE A 194 20.08 7.57 -14.94
CA ILE A 194 18.67 7.29 -15.22
C ILE A 194 17.75 8.03 -14.21
N ASP A 195 18.29 8.43 -13.05
CA ASP A 195 17.56 9.18 -12.02
C ASP A 195 17.52 10.72 -12.26
N LYS A 196 17.74 11.19 -13.50
CA LYS A 196 17.59 12.60 -13.92
C LYS A 196 16.53 12.72 -15.01
#